data_AF-A0A351GHP4-F1
#
_entry.id   AF-A0A351GHP4-F1
#
_cell.length_a   1.000
_cell.length_b   1.000
_cell.length_c   1.000
_cell.angle_alpha   90.00
_cell.angle_beta   90.00
_cell.angle_gamma   90.00
#
_symmetry.space_group_name_H-M   'P 1'
#
loop_
_entity.id
_entity.type
_entity.pdbx_description
1 polymer ?
#
loop_
_entity_poly.entity_id
_entity_poly.type
_entity_poly.pdbx_seq_one_letter_code
_entity_poly.pdbx_strand_id
1 'polypeptide(L)' 'MTKKELANKILTILEREFPEVPIPLDHKDPYTLLIAVLLSA' A
#
# COMPACT_ATOMS: atom_id res chain seq x y z
N MET A 1 -23.73 4.71 -12.35
CA MET A 1 -22.40 4.46 -11.76
C MET A 1 -22.55 3.44 -10.64
N THR A 2 -22.00 2.25 -10.81
CA THR A 2 -21.99 1.22 -9.77
C THR A 2 -20.82 1.45 -8.80
N LYS A 3 -20.88 0.86 -7.59
CA LYS A 3 -19.74 0.89 -6.66
C LYS A 3 -18.47 0.28 -7.29
N LYS A 4 -18.65 -0.72 -8.16
CA LYS A 4 -17.56 -1.38 -8.89
C LYS A 4 -16.89 -0.44 -9.90
N GLU A 5 -17.68 0.29 -10.68
CA GLU A 5 -17.15 1.30 -11.62
C GLU A 5 -16.38 2.42 -10.90
N LEU A 6 -16.92 2.87 -9.75
CA LEU A 6 -16.24 3.87 -8.93
C LEU A 6 -14.92 3.36 -8.36
N ALA A 7 -14.90 2.13 -7.84
CA ALA A 7 -13.68 1.51 -7.32
C ALA A 7 -12.60 1.38 -8.41
N ASN A 8 -12.97 0.94 -9.62
CA ASN A 8 -12.05 0.87 -10.75
C ASN A 8 -11.50 2.26 -11.11
N LYS A 9 -12.35 3.29 -11.13
CA LYS A 9 -11.91 4.66 -11.40
C LYS A 9 -10.92 5.16 -10.35
N ILE A 10 -11.16 4.89 -9.07
CA ILE A 10 -10.25 5.26 -7.98
C ILE A 10 -8.93 4.51 -8.12
N LEU A 11 -8.96 3.21 -8.39
CA LEU A 11 -7.76 2.39 -8.60
C LEU A 11 -6.90 2.95 -9.73
N THR A 12 -7.48 3.26 -10.89
CA THR A 12 -6.73 3.84 -12.03
C THR A 12 -6.07 5.18 -11.67
N ILE A 13 -6.72 6.01 -10.83
CA ILE A 13 -6.12 7.26 -10.37
C ILE A 13 -4.96 6.95 -9.43
N LEU A 14 -5.16 6.06 -8.45
CA LEU A 14 -4.12 5.72 -7.48
C LEU A 14 -2.88 5.11 -8.16
N GLU A 15 -3.06 4.21 -9.13
CA GLU A 15 -1.95 3.61 -9.89
C GLU A 15 -1.17 4.65 -10.70
N ARG A 16 -1.84 5.71 -11.18
CA ARG A 16 -1.19 6.80 -11.93
C ARG A 16 -0.44 7.77 -11.02
N GLU A 17 -1.06 8.17 -9.91
CA GLU A 17 -0.49 9.17 -9.00
C GLU A 17 0.54 8.57 -8.01
N PHE A 18 0.40 7.27 -7.68
CA PHE A 18 1.27 6.54 -6.76
C PHE A 18 1.83 5.26 -7.40
N PRO A 19 2.70 5.38 -8.42
CA PRO A 19 3.22 4.24 -9.18
C PRO A 19 4.12 3.32 -8.34
N GLU A 20 4.75 3.85 -7.29
CA GLU A 20 5.50 3.10 -6.30
C GLU A 20 4.90 3.39 -4.91
N VAL A 21 4.60 2.34 -4.15
CA VAL A 21 4.13 2.45 -2.78
C VAL A 21 5.25 1.93 -1.87
N PRO A 22 6.06 2.81 -1.26
CA PRO A 22 7.11 2.36 -0.36
C PRO A 22 6.48 1.73 0.88
N ILE A 23 7.14 0.71 1.41
CA ILE A 23 6.76 0.12 2.70
C ILE A 23 7.05 1.18 3.78
N PRO A 24 6.04 1.59 4.58
CA PRO A 24 6.18 2.73 5.49
C PRO A 24 6.97 2.42 6.77
N LEU A 25 7.35 1.16 6.96
CA LEU A 25 8.06 0.69 8.14
C LEU A 25 9.56 0.67 7.87
N ASP A 26 10.36 1.21 8.78
CA ASP A 26 11.81 1.11 8.71
C ASP A 26 12.26 -0.34 8.87
N HIS A 27 12.97 -0.86 7.86
CA HIS A 27 13.51 -2.22 7.87
C HIS A 27 14.73 -2.30 6.95
N LYS A 28 15.61 -3.25 7.24
CA LYS A 28 16.84 -3.50 6.46
C LYS A 28 16.80 -4.85 5.75
N ASP A 29 15.91 -5.72 6.21
CA ASP A 29 15.79 -7.11 5.77
C ASP A 29 14.38 -7.64 6.12
N PRO A 30 13.98 -8.81 5.59
CA PRO A 30 12.66 -9.38 5.84
C PRO A 30 12.37 -9.69 7.33
N TYR A 31 13.40 -10.01 8.12
CA TYR A 31 13.22 -10.30 9.55
C TYR A 31 12.91 -9.03 10.34
N THR A 32 13.64 -7.94 10.09
CA THR A 32 13.36 -6.63 10.71
C THR A 32 12.01 -6.06 10.29
N LEU A 33 11.56 -6.30 9.05
CA LEU A 33 10.21 -5.94 8.61
C LEU A 33 9.13 -6.69 9.40
N LEU A 34 9.30 -8.01 9.59
CA LEU A 34 8.35 -8.81 10.36
C LEU A 34 8.17 -8.25 11.78
N ILE A 35 9.28 -7.90 12.45
CA ILE A 35 9.21 -7.30 13.78
C ILE A 35 8.54 -5.92 13.75
N ALA A 36 8.85 -5.07 12.77
CA ALA A 36 8.23 -3.75 12.63
C ALA A 36 6.71 -3.86 12.44
N VAL A 37 6.23 -4.84 11.67
CA VAL A 37 4.79 -5.10 11.50
C VAL A 37 4.14 -5.51 12.82
N LEU A 38 4.75 -6.42 13.58
CA LEU A 38 4.22 -6.88 14.88
C LEU A 38 4.07 -5.74 15.89
N LEU A 39 4.93 -4.72 15.82
CA LEU A 39 4.90 -3.55 16.71
C LEU A 39 3.98 -2.42 16.22
N SER A 40 3.46 -2.49 14.98
CA SER A 40 2.66 -1.43 14.37
C SER A 40 1.16 -1.50 14.68
N ALA A 41 0.71 -2.58 15.34
CA ALA A 41 -0.68 -2.88 15.66
C ALA A 41 -1.21 -2.12 16.88
#